data_AF-A0A6P0ZYC3-F1
#
_entry.id   AF-A0A6P0ZYC3-F1
#
_cell.length_a   1.000
_cell.length_b   1.000
_cell.length_c   1.000
_cell.angle_alpha   90.00
_cell.angle_beta   90.00
_cell.angle_gamma   90.00
#
_symmetry.space_group_name_H-M   'P 1'
#
loop_
_entity.id
_entity.type
_entity.pdbx_description
1 polymer ?
#
loop_
_entity_poly.entity_id
_entity_poly.type
_entity_poly.pdbx_seq_one_letter_code
_entity_poly.pdbx_strand_id
1 'polypeptide(L)' 'MVGVRNRTRYYDLKLGHKTERISMVGATSSGQIIAPMTFVGYCNTNLIEMWVEFFLMPELLPGQIVIMDRASFHS' A
#
# COMPACT_ATOMS: atom_id res chain seq x y z
N MET A 1 31.93 -28.18 -7.09
CA MET A 1 30.80 -28.92 -6.47
C MET A 1 29.52 -28.31 -7.04
N VAL A 2 28.85 -28.99 -7.98
CA VAL A 2 27.65 -28.47 -8.64
C VAL A 2 26.44 -28.79 -7.75
N GLY A 3 25.81 -27.76 -7.18
CA GLY A 3 24.61 -27.92 -6.36
C GLY A 3 23.41 -28.32 -7.23
N VAL A 4 22.89 -29.51 -7.00
CA VAL A 4 21.65 -30.00 -7.62
C VAL A 4 20.46 -29.18 -7.06
N ARG A 5 19.79 -28.42 -7.91
CA ARG A 5 18.53 -27.74 -7.56
C ARG A 5 17.37 -28.72 -7.69
N ASN A 6 16.87 -29.26 -6.57
CA ASN A 6 15.57 -29.94 -6.54
C ASN A 6 14.46 -28.90 -6.74
N ARG A 7 13.90 -28.81 -7.96
CA ARG A 7 12.70 -28.03 -8.26
C ARG A 7 11.45 -28.90 -8.08
N THR A 8 11.04 -29.15 -6.85
CA THR A 8 9.74 -29.76 -6.57
C THR A 8 8.68 -28.65 -6.54
N ARG A 9 7.66 -28.73 -7.40
CA ARG A 9 6.49 -27.84 -7.32
C ARG A 9 5.56 -28.36 -6.23
N TYR A 10 5.29 -27.54 -5.22
CA TYR A 10 4.24 -27.81 -4.23
C TYR A 10 2.90 -27.30 -4.78
N TYR A 11 1.95 -28.23 -4.97
CA TYR A 11 0.57 -27.93 -5.35
C TYR A 11 -0.30 -27.92 -4.10
N ASP A 12 -0.13 -26.91 -3.25
CA ASP A 12 -1.04 -26.71 -2.13
C ASP A 12 -2.26 -25.90 -2.62
N LEU A 13 -3.43 -26.54 -2.68
CA LEU A 13 -4.71 -25.88 -2.93
C LEU A 13 -5.19 -25.26 -1.63
N LYS A 14 -4.62 -24.10 -1.27
CA LYS A 14 -5.24 -23.25 -0.26
C LYS A 14 -6.45 -22.57 -0.87
N LEU A 15 -7.65 -23.03 -0.50
CA LEU A 15 -8.88 -22.24 -0.66
C LEU A 15 -8.63 -20.88 0.01
N GLY A 16 -8.53 -19.83 -0.81
CA GLY A 16 -8.39 -18.48 -0.29
C GLY A 16 -9.64 -18.14 0.50
N HIS A 17 -9.53 -18.07 1.84
CA HIS A 17 -10.59 -17.51 2.67
C HIS A 17 -10.73 -16.04 2.29
N LYS A 18 -11.81 -15.70 1.58
CA LYS A 18 -12.19 -14.32 1.32
C LYS A 18 -12.80 -13.76 2.60
N THR A 19 -11.94 -13.31 3.51
CA THR A 19 -12.33 -12.42 4.59
C THR A 19 -12.55 -11.02 4.02
N GLU A 20 -13.23 -10.15 4.77
CA GLU A 20 -13.30 -8.73 4.44
C GLU A 20 -11.89 -8.16 4.23
N ARG A 21 -11.71 -7.37 3.16
CA ARG A 21 -10.42 -6.76 2.85
C ARG A 21 -10.29 -5.48 3.64
N ILE A 22 -9.45 -5.47 4.66
CA ILE A 22 -9.02 -4.25 5.34
C ILE A 22 -7.69 -3.82 4.72
N SER A 23 -7.68 -2.64 4.13
CA SER A 23 -6.53 -2.01 3.48
C SER A 23 -6.05 -0.82 4.32
N MET A 24 -4.83 -0.36 4.08
CA MET A 24 -4.23 0.80 4.73
C MET A 24 -3.56 1.70 3.70
N VAL A 25 -3.64 3.01 3.91
CA VAL A 25 -2.82 4.03 3.24
C VAL A 25 -2.10 4.84 4.30
N GLY A 26 -0.89 5.30 3.99
CA GLY A 26 -0.05 6.10 4.85
C GLY A 26 1.18 6.56 4.08
N ALA A 27 1.80 7.65 4.50
CA ALA A 27 3.09 8.09 3.99
C ALA A 27 4.19 7.73 4.97
N THR A 28 5.44 7.74 4.50
CA THR A 28 6.62 7.58 5.35
C THR A 28 7.50 8.81 5.28
N SER A 29 7.88 9.35 6.43
CA SER A 29 8.83 10.46 6.55
C SER A 29 9.81 10.17 7.69
N SER A 30 11.12 10.32 7.43
CA SER A 30 12.17 10.08 8.43
C SER A 30 12.08 8.73 9.17
N GLY A 31 11.68 7.67 8.46
CA GLY A 31 11.52 6.33 9.02
C GLY A 31 10.26 6.11 9.86
N GLN A 32 9.33 7.08 9.88
CA GLN A 32 8.06 6.99 10.61
C GLN A 32 6.88 7.00 9.63
N ILE A 33 5.81 6.30 10.00
CA ILE A 33 4.53 6.35 9.26
C ILE A 33 3.78 7.61 9.71
N ILE A 34 3.35 8.41 8.75
CA ILE A 34 2.50 9.60 8.95
C ILE A 34 1.19 9.43 8.16
N ALA A 35 0.16 10.18 8.56
CA ALA A 35 -1.16 10.12 7.95
C ALA A 35 -1.74 8.70 7.78
N PRO A 36 -1.67 7.79 8.78
CA PRO A 36 -2.20 6.43 8.62
C PRO A 36 -3.74 6.44 8.55
N MET A 37 -4.31 5.72 7.59
CA MET A 37 -5.75 5.47 7.49
C MET A 37 -6.01 4.03 7.06
N THR A 38 -6.96 3.37 7.73
CA THR A 38 -7.46 2.06 7.30
C THR A 38 -8.83 2.18 6.65
N PHE A 39 -9.13 1.31 5.69
CA PHE A 39 -10.40 1.31 4.97
C PHE A 39 -10.77 -0.09 4.48
N VAL A 40 -12.06 -0.32 4.26
CA VAL A 40 -12.57 -1.57 3.70
C VAL A 40 -12.50 -1.51 2.17
N GLY A 41 -12.03 -2.59 1.55
CA GLY A 41 -12.03 -2.74 0.10
C GLY A 41 -10.76 -2.21 -0.58
N TYR A 42 -10.92 -1.70 -1.80
CA TYR A 42 -9.83 -1.29 -2.69
C TYR A 42 -9.56 0.21 -2.62
N CYS A 43 -8.28 0.56 -2.78
CA CYS A 43 -7.89 1.95 -2.95
C CYS A 43 -8.42 2.46 -4.30
N ASN A 44 -8.99 3.66 -4.32
CA ASN A 44 -9.51 4.31 -5.52
C ASN A 44 -9.17 5.81 -5.47
N THR A 45 -9.41 6.50 -6.59
CA THR A 45 -9.05 7.91 -6.75
C THR A 45 -9.67 8.78 -5.66
N ASN A 46 -10.99 8.69 -5.43
CA ASN A 46 -11.68 9.49 -4.40
C ASN A 46 -11.09 9.28 -3.01
N LEU A 47 -10.70 8.03 -2.67
CA LEU A 47 -10.10 7.72 -1.38
C LEU A 47 -8.71 8.35 -1.25
N ILE A 48 -7.90 8.30 -2.30
CA ILE A 48 -6.57 8.94 -2.32
C ILE A 48 -6.69 10.45 -2.26
N GLU A 49 -7.58 11.07 -3.04
CA GLU A 49 -7.76 12.53 -3.04
C GLU A 49 -8.16 13.02 -1.65
N MET A 50 -9.18 12.38 -1.05
CA MET A 50 -9.62 12.66 0.32
C MET A 50 -8.49 12.44 1.32
N TRP A 51 -7.75 11.34 1.21
CA TRP A 51 -6.63 11.06 2.09
C TRP A 51 -5.51 12.11 1.94
N VAL A 52 -5.20 12.55 0.72
CA VAL A 52 -4.21 13.59 0.47
C VAL A 52 -4.64 14.90 1.11
N GLU A 53 -5.89 15.34 0.87
CA GLU A 53 -6.40 16.62 1.36
C GLU A 53 -6.51 16.66 2.88
N PHE A 54 -7.12 15.64 3.48
CA PHE A 54 -7.51 15.69 4.90
C PHE A 54 -6.50 15.04 5.85
N PHE A 55 -5.65 14.12 5.37
CA PHE A 55 -4.71 13.39 6.22
C PHE A 55 -3.26 13.70 5.90
N LEU A 56 -2.84 13.66 4.63
CA LEU A 56 -1.45 13.90 4.26
C LEU A 56 -1.08 15.39 4.35
N MET A 57 -1.88 16.27 3.75
CA MET A 57 -1.55 17.70 3.62
C MET A 57 -1.27 18.38 4.97
N PRO A 58 -2.00 18.11 6.07
CA PRO A 58 -1.69 18.67 7.39
C PRO A 58 -0.34 18.25 7.98
N GLU A 59 0.22 17.12 7.55
CA GLU A 59 1.50 16.60 8.02
C GLU A 59 2.70 17.17 7.24
N LEU A 60 2.44 17.86 6.13
CA LEU A 60 3.49 18.37 5.25
C LEU A 60 3.93 19.79 5.64
N LEU A 61 5.24 20.01 5.59
CA LEU A 61 5.85 21.33 5.69
C LEU A 61 6.06 21.95 4.30
N PRO A 62 6.01 23.28 4.19
CA PRO A 62 6.35 23.97 2.94
C PRO A 62 7.70 23.53 2.38
N GLY A 63 7.73 23.19 1.09
CA GLY A 63 8.93 22.75 0.37
C GLY A 63 9.22 21.25 0.46
N GLN A 64 8.42 20.46 1.18
CA GLN A 64 8.53 19.00 1.14
C GLN A 64 8.01 18.44 -0.21
N ILE A 65 8.63 17.35 -0.66
CA ILE A 65 8.28 16.65 -1.89
C ILE A 65 7.58 15.35 -1.52
N VAL A 66 6.36 15.17 -2.05
CA VAL A 66 5.63 13.90 -1.98
C VAL A 66 6.03 13.07 -3.19
N ILE A 67 6.43 11.82 -2.94
CA ILE A 67 6.74 10.83 -3.99
C ILE A 67 5.70 9.71 -3.87
N MET A 68 4.97 9.48 -4.95
CA MET A 68 4.01 8.37 -5.08
C MET A 68 4.38 7.53 -6.29
N ASP A 69 4.02 6.25 -6.29
CA ASP A 69 4.21 5.39 -7.44
C ASP A 69 3.18 5.71 -8.54
N ARG A 70 3.36 5.14 -9.73
CA ARG A 70 2.44 5.34 -10.86
C ARG A 70 1.32 4.31 -10.84
N ALA A 71 0.37 4.47 -9.92
CA ALA A 71 -0.86 3.69 -9.90
C ALA A 71 -1.99 4.37 -10.68
N SER A 72 -2.89 3.59 -11.27
CA SER A 72 -3.99 4.11 -12.11
C SER A 72 -5.03 4.94 -11.35
N PHE A 73 -5.00 4.93 -10.03
CA PHE A 73 -5.87 5.73 -9.16
C PHE A 73 -5.19 7.03 -8.69
N HIS A 74 -3.95 7.29 -9.13
CA HIS A 74 -3.24 8.55 -8.90
C HIS A 74 -3.37 9.55 -10.06
N SER A 75 -4.23 9.25 -11.04
CA SER A 75 -4.37 9.97 -12.32
C SER A 75 -5.78 10.46 -12.56
#